data_AF-A0A3R8TNS6-F1
#
_entry.id   AF-A0A3R8TNS6-F1
#
_cell.length_a   1.000
_cell.length_b   1.000
_cell.length_c   1.000
_cell.angle_alpha   90.00
_cell.angle_beta   90.00
_cell.angle_gamma   90.00
#
_symmetry.space_group_name_H-M   'P 1'
#
loop_
_entity.id
_entity.type
_entity.pdbx_description
1 polymer ?
#
loop_
_entity_poly.entity_id
_entity_poly.type
_entity_poly.pdbx_seq_one_letter_code
_entity_poly.pdbx_strand_id
1 'polypeptide(L)'
;MNSCTKSKILKEKHSISLQNIQNGDLIYVGAQTEELSGAINRVTKINNETNFDHVGLIEKTADSIFVLHAAPMGGSQREEIHHFYTSQTEKNNKIVIYRLKNEYQSTIPHAIEKAKTMLGKPYNWLYILNDDELYCSDFIERAFRDDNVFELIPMNFKNKGTGIIDDFWIDFYRKKGKEVPQDEPGTNPNQLATSEKLVRIGELTL
;
A
#
# COMPACT_ATOMS: atom_id res chain seq x y z
N MET A 1 14.06 -10.17 48.11
CA MET A 1 13.04 -9.10 47.98
C MET A 1 13.24 -8.45 46.62
N ASN A 2 12.32 -8.71 45.70
CA ASN A 2 12.30 -8.14 44.36
C ASN A 2 12.03 -6.63 44.43
N SER A 3 12.65 -5.85 43.55
CA SER A 3 11.90 -5.18 42.47
C SER A 3 12.76 -4.12 41.79
N CYS A 4 12.53 -4.00 40.49
CA CYS A 4 12.55 -2.76 39.72
C CYS A 4 13.75 -2.55 38.79
N THR A 5 13.93 -3.47 37.85
CA THR A 5 14.49 -3.12 36.54
C THR A 5 13.31 -2.74 35.64
N LYS A 6 13.10 -1.43 35.45
CA LYS A 6 12.12 -0.88 34.50
C LYS A 6 12.39 -1.47 33.12
N SER A 7 11.39 -2.18 32.60
CA SER A 7 11.36 -2.68 31.23
C SER A 7 11.44 -1.52 30.25
N LYS A 8 12.59 -1.35 29.60
CA LYS A 8 12.71 -0.67 28.32
C LYS A 8 12.26 -1.67 27.25
N ILE A 9 10.97 -1.64 26.89
CA ILE A 9 10.53 -2.27 25.65
C ILE A 9 10.99 -1.37 24.51
N LEU A 10 12.24 -1.57 24.07
CA LEU A 10 12.64 -1.20 22.73
C LEU A 10 11.94 -2.21 21.81
N LYS A 11 10.86 -1.79 21.11
CA LYS A 11 10.29 -2.59 20.02
C LYS A 11 11.41 -2.79 19.00
N GLU A 12 12.00 -3.98 18.95
CA GLU A 12 12.99 -4.33 17.93
C GLU A 12 12.36 -4.11 16.55
N LYS A 13 13.00 -3.27 15.73
CA LYS A 13 12.70 -3.20 14.31
C LYS A 13 13.10 -4.55 13.71
N HIS A 14 12.13 -5.45 13.60
CA HIS A 14 12.33 -6.73 12.95
C HIS A 14 12.62 -6.46 11.45
N SER A 15 13.86 -6.64 11.05
CA SER A 15 14.29 -6.64 9.65
C SER A 15 14.08 -8.05 9.07
N ILE A 16 13.72 -8.13 7.80
CA ILE A 16 13.54 -9.38 7.06
C ILE A 16 14.28 -9.31 5.73
N SER A 17 14.69 -10.47 5.21
CA SER A 17 15.31 -10.59 3.89
C SER A 17 14.41 -11.38 2.92
N LEU A 18 14.82 -11.51 1.65
CA LEU A 18 14.04 -12.20 0.61
C LEU A 18 13.68 -13.65 0.96
N GLN A 19 14.48 -14.33 1.76
CA GLN A 19 14.22 -15.70 2.20
C GLN A 19 12.97 -15.82 3.09
N ASN A 20 12.58 -14.74 3.77
CA ASN A 20 11.40 -14.68 4.65
C ASN A 20 10.12 -14.31 3.90
N ILE A 21 10.23 -13.83 2.66
CA ILE A 21 9.10 -13.41 1.83
C ILE A 21 8.32 -14.64 1.35
N GLN A 22 7.00 -14.51 1.31
CA GLN A 22 6.06 -15.53 0.87
C GLN A 22 5.15 -15.00 -0.26
N ASN A 23 4.57 -15.93 -1.03
CA ASN A 23 3.51 -15.60 -1.97
C ASN A 23 2.36 -14.94 -1.21
N GLY A 24 1.79 -13.87 -1.76
CA GLY A 24 0.68 -13.16 -1.14
C GLY A 24 1.08 -12.16 -0.04
N ASP A 25 2.37 -12.02 0.26
CA ASP A 25 2.84 -10.90 1.07
C ASP A 25 2.49 -9.58 0.38
N LEU A 26 2.09 -8.58 1.17
CA LEU A 26 1.89 -7.22 0.70
C LEU A 26 3.13 -6.40 1.03
N ILE A 27 3.68 -5.77 0.01
CA ILE A 27 4.87 -4.91 0.10
C ILE A 27 4.43 -3.45 0.08
N TYR A 28 4.72 -2.73 1.17
CA TYR A 28 4.34 -1.33 1.35
C TYR A 28 5.57 -0.43 1.29
N VAL A 29 5.41 0.75 0.70
CA VAL A 29 6.44 1.80 0.64
C VAL A 29 6.04 2.94 1.55
N GLY A 30 6.97 3.37 2.40
CA GLY A 30 6.76 4.47 3.32
C GLY A 30 6.58 5.81 2.60
N ALA A 31 5.58 6.58 3.01
CA ALA A 31 5.31 7.89 2.46
C ALA A 31 6.42 8.89 2.79
N GLN A 32 6.92 9.60 1.78
CA GLN A 32 7.71 10.80 1.94
C GLN A 32 6.86 12.03 2.27
N THR A 33 7.53 13.08 2.75
CA THR A 33 6.88 14.32 3.19
C THR A 33 6.55 15.31 2.08
N GLU A 34 7.06 15.12 0.86
CA GLU A 34 6.95 16.10 -0.23
C GLU A 34 6.03 15.63 -1.37
N GLU A 35 5.50 16.60 -2.12
CA GLU A 35 4.64 16.42 -3.31
C GLU A 35 3.38 15.53 -3.09
N LEU A 36 3.09 14.63 -4.04
CA LEU A 36 1.94 13.73 -4.05
C LEU A 36 1.95 12.79 -2.84
N SER A 37 3.10 12.23 -2.49
CA SER A 37 3.26 11.42 -1.28
C SER A 37 2.90 12.22 -0.03
N GLY A 38 3.36 13.47 0.06
CA GLY A 38 3.01 14.37 1.16
C GLY A 38 1.50 14.64 1.24
N ALA A 39 0.83 14.87 0.11
CA ALA A 39 -0.61 15.10 0.05
C ALA A 39 -1.44 13.87 0.43
N ILE A 40 -1.04 12.68 -0.06
CA ILE A 40 -1.63 11.40 0.34
C ILE A 40 -1.48 11.24 1.86
N ASN A 41 -0.26 11.38 2.38
CA ASN A 41 0.05 11.21 3.79
C ASN A 41 -0.79 12.15 4.69
N ARG A 42 -0.99 13.42 4.32
CA ARG A 42 -1.79 14.36 5.13
C ARG A 42 -3.24 13.95 5.34
N VAL A 43 -3.82 13.20 4.40
CA VAL A 43 -5.25 12.81 4.46
C VAL A 43 -5.43 11.36 4.91
N THR A 44 -4.47 10.47 4.61
CA THR A 44 -4.58 9.04 4.93
C THR A 44 -3.89 8.62 6.23
N LYS A 45 -2.97 9.43 6.78
CA LYS A 45 -2.11 9.06 7.92
C LYS A 45 -2.88 8.63 9.16
N ILE A 46 -2.69 7.40 9.65
CA ILE A 46 -3.43 6.88 10.80
C ILE A 46 -2.67 7.11 12.11
N ASN A 47 -1.35 6.93 12.12
CA ASN A 47 -0.50 7.21 13.28
C ASN A 47 0.89 7.72 12.85
N ASN A 48 1.71 8.10 13.84
CA ASN A 48 3.07 8.59 13.59
C ASN A 48 4.11 7.48 13.36
N GLU A 49 3.77 6.20 13.58
CA GLU A 49 4.76 5.12 13.60
C GLU A 49 5.09 4.59 12.20
N THR A 50 4.11 4.49 11.26
CA THR A 50 4.39 4.18 9.84
C THR A 50 3.22 4.61 8.96
N ASN A 51 3.49 5.34 7.88
CA ASN A 51 2.49 5.70 6.84
C ASN A 51 3.01 5.30 5.47
N PHE A 52 2.11 4.89 4.60
CA PHE A 52 2.42 4.34 3.28
C PHE A 52 1.77 5.16 2.17
N ASP A 53 2.47 5.35 1.07
CA ASP A 53 1.95 5.98 -0.17
C ASP A 53 1.76 4.96 -1.30
N HIS A 54 2.33 3.77 -1.17
CA HIS A 54 2.27 2.72 -2.18
C HIS A 54 2.18 1.32 -1.57
N VAL A 55 1.56 0.40 -2.31
CA VAL A 55 1.40 -1.02 -1.96
C VAL A 55 1.47 -1.90 -3.22
N GLY A 56 2.00 -3.10 -3.08
CA GLY A 56 2.02 -4.16 -4.10
C GLY A 56 1.77 -5.55 -3.51
N LEU A 57 1.48 -6.51 -4.38
CA LEU A 57 1.28 -7.93 -4.06
C LEU A 57 2.51 -8.72 -4.49
N ILE A 58 3.09 -9.52 -3.59
CA ILE A 58 4.23 -10.36 -3.91
C ILE A 58 3.81 -11.65 -4.60
N GLU A 59 4.47 -11.93 -5.72
CA GLU A 59 4.50 -13.21 -6.39
C GLU A 59 5.92 -13.81 -6.35
N LYS A 60 6.05 -15.03 -5.82
CA LYS A 60 7.24 -15.87 -5.89
C LYS A 60 7.02 -16.96 -6.94
N THR A 61 7.98 -17.07 -7.83
CA THR A 61 8.14 -18.17 -8.79
C THR A 61 9.31 -19.07 -8.34
N ALA A 62 9.63 -20.12 -9.10
CA ALA A 62 10.76 -20.99 -8.80
C ALA A 62 12.09 -20.23 -8.71
N ASP A 63 12.29 -19.24 -9.60
CA ASP A 63 13.59 -18.61 -9.81
C ASP A 63 13.64 -17.13 -9.39
N SER A 64 12.48 -16.49 -9.13
CA SER A 64 12.42 -15.04 -8.95
C SER A 64 11.21 -14.59 -8.14
N ILE A 65 11.33 -13.38 -7.58
CA ILE A 65 10.27 -12.71 -6.80
C ILE A 65 9.88 -11.43 -7.52
N PHE A 66 8.57 -11.19 -7.60
CA PHE A 66 7.99 -10.06 -8.31
C PHE A 66 6.98 -9.33 -7.44
N VAL A 67 6.81 -8.05 -7.75
CA VAL A 67 5.79 -7.17 -7.19
C VAL A 67 4.75 -6.91 -8.28
N LEU A 68 3.51 -7.35 -8.04
CA LEU A 68 2.34 -7.02 -8.84
C LEU A 68 1.70 -5.77 -8.24
N HIS A 69 1.69 -4.66 -8.98
CA HIS A 69 1.23 -3.36 -8.45
C HIS A 69 0.84 -2.41 -9.58
N ALA A 70 0.10 -1.36 -9.24
CA ALA A 70 -0.12 -0.22 -10.13
C ALA A 70 0.71 0.99 -9.69
N ALA A 71 1.58 1.50 -10.57
CA ALA A 71 2.48 2.61 -10.29
C ALA A 71 2.40 3.72 -11.36
N PRO A 72 2.77 4.98 -11.01
CA PRO A 72 2.83 6.08 -11.97
C PRO A 72 3.61 5.78 -13.25
N MET A 73 4.75 5.10 -13.12
CA MET A 73 5.53 4.59 -14.24
C MET A 73 5.16 3.13 -14.48
N GLY A 74 4.82 2.80 -15.72
CA GLY A 74 4.48 1.42 -16.13
C GLY A 74 3.03 1.00 -15.90
N GLY A 75 2.24 1.78 -15.14
CA GLY A 75 0.85 1.43 -14.85
C GLY A 75 0.75 0.21 -13.95
N SER A 76 -0.25 -0.63 -14.18
CA SER A 76 -0.34 -1.96 -13.55
C SER A 76 0.68 -2.92 -14.17
N GLN A 77 1.65 -3.34 -13.38
CA GLN A 77 2.83 -4.03 -13.86
C GLN A 77 3.29 -5.13 -12.91
N ARG A 78 4.16 -5.99 -13.45
CA ARG A 78 4.86 -7.04 -12.74
C ARG A 78 6.34 -6.70 -12.73
N GLU A 79 6.81 -6.13 -11.63
CA GLU A 79 8.17 -5.63 -11.46
C GLU A 79 9.02 -6.64 -10.68
N GLU A 80 10.28 -6.85 -11.05
CA GLU A 80 11.18 -7.72 -10.28
C GLU A 80 11.55 -7.06 -8.93
N ILE A 81 11.61 -7.83 -7.84
CA ILE A 81 11.70 -7.25 -6.48
C ILE A 81 12.99 -6.46 -6.23
N HIS A 82 14.12 -6.81 -6.81
CA HIS A 82 15.36 -6.04 -6.66
C HIS A 82 15.24 -4.70 -7.38
N HIS A 83 14.70 -4.68 -8.59
CA HIS A 83 14.43 -3.42 -9.30
C HIS A 83 13.46 -2.53 -8.50
N PHE A 84 12.37 -3.10 -8.00
CA PHE A 84 11.44 -2.39 -7.13
C PHE A 84 12.16 -1.85 -5.90
N TYR A 85 12.91 -2.70 -5.17
CA TYR A 85 13.60 -2.35 -3.94
C TYR A 85 14.63 -1.22 -4.13
N THR A 86 15.49 -1.34 -5.13
CA THR A 86 16.50 -0.32 -5.46
C THR A 86 15.83 1.01 -5.79
N SER A 87 14.80 1.00 -6.64
CA SER A 87 14.11 2.25 -7.04
C SER A 87 13.47 3.02 -5.87
N GLN A 88 13.03 2.31 -4.83
CA GLN A 88 12.45 2.93 -3.64
C GLN A 88 13.53 3.35 -2.64
N THR A 89 14.55 2.52 -2.41
CA THR A 89 15.59 2.81 -1.43
C THR A 89 16.55 3.91 -1.87
N GLU A 90 16.79 4.08 -3.17
CA GLU A 90 17.50 5.25 -3.71
C GLU A 90 16.82 6.58 -3.35
N LYS A 91 15.48 6.54 -3.15
CA LYS A 91 14.71 7.70 -2.68
C LYS A 91 14.69 7.82 -1.15
N ASN A 92 15.36 6.93 -0.42
CA ASN A 92 15.29 6.78 1.04
C ASN A 92 13.92 6.31 1.56
N ASN A 93 13.11 5.64 0.73
CA ASN A 93 11.87 5.04 1.20
C ASN A 93 12.15 3.77 2.02
N LYS A 94 11.37 3.59 3.09
CA LYS A 94 11.32 2.32 3.82
C LYS A 94 10.37 1.37 3.13
N ILE A 95 10.73 0.10 3.09
CA ILE A 95 9.86 -0.97 2.58
C ILE A 95 9.45 -1.87 3.74
N VAL A 96 8.16 -2.14 3.87
CA VAL A 96 7.60 -2.94 4.97
C VAL A 96 6.73 -4.04 4.40
N ILE A 97 6.89 -5.26 4.92
CA ILE A 97 6.08 -6.41 4.53
C ILE A 97 4.97 -6.66 5.54
N TYR A 98 3.78 -6.89 5.02
CA TYR A 98 2.62 -7.39 5.74
C TYR A 98 2.21 -8.72 5.12
N ARG A 99 1.63 -9.60 5.94
CA ARG A 99 1.16 -10.91 5.52
C ARG A 99 -0.28 -11.11 5.96
N LEU A 100 -1.06 -11.80 5.13
CA LEU A 100 -2.38 -12.27 5.55
C LEU A 100 -2.26 -13.25 6.72
N LYS A 101 -3.10 -13.09 7.74
CA LYS A 101 -3.24 -14.09 8.81
C LYS A 101 -3.66 -15.43 8.20
N ASN A 102 -3.30 -16.52 8.87
CA ASN A 102 -3.38 -17.88 8.32
C ASN A 102 -4.77 -18.22 7.78
N GLU A 103 -5.83 -17.75 8.44
CA GLU A 103 -7.22 -17.97 8.04
C GLU A 103 -7.62 -17.33 6.69
N TYR A 104 -6.83 -16.38 6.17
CA TYR A 104 -7.06 -15.72 4.88
C TYR A 104 -6.06 -16.15 3.80
N GLN A 105 -5.06 -16.98 4.10
CA GLN A 105 -4.02 -17.32 3.13
C GLN A 105 -4.51 -18.21 1.98
N SER A 106 -5.65 -18.90 2.14
CA SER A 106 -6.25 -19.69 1.07
C SER A 106 -6.69 -18.86 -0.14
N THR A 107 -6.86 -17.54 0.01
CA THR A 107 -7.28 -16.62 -1.07
C THR A 107 -6.12 -16.24 -1.99
N ILE A 108 -4.88 -16.41 -1.55
CA ILE A 108 -3.67 -15.93 -2.23
C ILE A 108 -3.54 -16.44 -3.67
N PRO A 109 -3.74 -17.75 -3.96
CA PRO A 109 -3.63 -18.24 -5.34
C PRO A 109 -4.60 -17.55 -6.29
N HIS A 110 -5.85 -17.38 -5.85
CA HIS A 110 -6.87 -16.70 -6.65
C HIS A 110 -6.53 -15.21 -6.84
N ALA A 111 -6.08 -14.54 -5.79
CA ALA A 111 -5.71 -13.13 -5.86
C ALA A 111 -4.52 -12.85 -6.79
N ILE A 112 -3.52 -13.73 -6.81
CA ILE A 112 -2.39 -13.62 -7.75
C ILE A 112 -2.87 -13.79 -9.19
N GLU A 113 -3.73 -14.78 -9.48
CA GLU A 113 -4.28 -14.96 -10.82
C GLU A 113 -5.13 -13.76 -11.25
N LYS A 114 -5.97 -13.25 -10.34
CA LYS A 114 -6.75 -12.02 -10.60
C LYS A 114 -5.84 -10.83 -10.88
N ALA A 115 -4.81 -10.60 -10.08
CA ALA A 115 -3.84 -9.53 -10.26
C ALA A 115 -3.16 -9.59 -11.65
N LYS A 116 -2.81 -10.78 -12.12
CA LYS A 116 -2.23 -10.98 -13.46
C LYS A 116 -3.16 -10.54 -14.59
N THR A 117 -4.47 -10.79 -14.46
CA THR A 117 -5.45 -10.35 -15.48
C THR A 117 -5.59 -8.83 -15.59
N MET A 118 -5.15 -8.10 -14.55
CA MET A 118 -5.26 -6.64 -14.49
C MET A 118 -4.01 -5.92 -14.97
N LEU A 119 -2.92 -6.62 -15.30
CA LEU A 119 -1.68 -6.02 -15.76
C LEU A 119 -1.83 -5.32 -17.12
N GLY A 120 -1.05 -4.26 -17.34
CA GLY A 120 -1.02 -3.46 -18.56
C GLY A 120 -1.99 -2.28 -18.59
N LYS A 121 -2.86 -2.13 -17.59
CA LYS A 121 -3.74 -0.96 -17.44
C LYS A 121 -2.96 0.29 -17.04
N PRO A 122 -3.31 1.48 -17.58
CA PRO A 122 -2.74 2.76 -17.17
C PRO A 122 -2.94 3.07 -15.68
N TYR A 123 -2.10 3.97 -15.15
CA TYR A 123 -2.23 4.44 -13.79
C TYR A 123 -3.38 5.44 -13.64
N ASN A 124 -4.22 5.22 -12.62
CA ASN A 124 -5.31 6.11 -12.28
C ASN A 124 -4.84 7.26 -11.40
N TRP A 125 -4.63 8.42 -12.02
CA TRP A 125 -4.22 9.64 -11.33
C TRP A 125 -5.36 10.34 -10.60
N LEU A 126 -6.60 10.04 -10.96
CA LEU A 126 -7.77 10.69 -10.36
C LEU A 126 -8.23 10.01 -9.08
N TYR A 127 -7.71 8.84 -8.72
CA TYR A 127 -8.12 8.10 -7.52
C TYR A 127 -9.65 7.90 -7.38
N ILE A 128 -10.37 7.96 -8.51
CA ILE A 128 -11.79 7.66 -8.65
C ILE A 128 -11.86 6.29 -9.29
N LEU A 129 -12.58 5.34 -8.69
CA LEU A 129 -12.64 3.95 -9.19
C LEU A 129 -12.99 3.92 -10.69
N ASN A 130 -12.16 3.20 -11.43
CA ASN A 130 -12.25 3.06 -12.87
C ASN A 130 -11.84 1.63 -13.24
N ASP A 131 -12.49 1.01 -14.22
CA ASP A 131 -12.18 -0.36 -14.62
C ASP A 131 -11.01 -0.44 -15.60
N ASP A 132 -10.67 0.65 -16.28
CA ASP A 132 -9.62 0.76 -17.29
C ASP A 132 -8.32 1.34 -16.73
N GLU A 133 -8.37 2.06 -15.60
CA GLU A 133 -7.21 2.68 -14.96
C GLU A 133 -7.16 2.32 -13.47
N LEU A 134 -5.99 1.89 -12.98
CA LEU A 134 -5.84 1.42 -11.60
C LEU A 134 -4.80 2.23 -10.83
N TYR A 135 -5.05 2.45 -9.53
CA TYR A 135 -4.04 2.92 -8.58
C TYR A 135 -3.68 1.80 -7.60
N CYS A 136 -2.58 1.95 -6.88
CA CYS A 136 -1.91 0.86 -6.16
C CYS A 136 -2.83 0.08 -5.19
N SER A 137 -3.58 0.77 -4.34
CA SER A 137 -4.48 0.11 -3.38
C SER A 137 -5.76 -0.44 -4.01
N ASP A 138 -6.29 0.19 -5.06
CA ASP A 138 -7.42 -0.36 -5.84
C ASP A 138 -7.02 -1.64 -6.58
N PHE A 139 -5.79 -1.70 -7.12
CA PHE A 139 -5.23 -2.92 -7.69
C PHE A 139 -5.21 -4.07 -6.67
N ILE A 140 -4.82 -3.80 -5.42
CA ILE A 140 -4.80 -4.82 -4.35
C ILE A 140 -6.21 -5.20 -3.92
N GLU A 141 -7.10 -4.25 -3.70
CA GLU A 141 -8.47 -4.56 -3.32
C GLU A 141 -9.15 -5.39 -4.41
N ARG A 142 -9.03 -5.01 -5.69
CA ARG A 142 -9.57 -5.78 -6.82
C ARG A 142 -9.00 -7.19 -6.94
N ALA A 143 -7.72 -7.37 -6.61
CA ALA A 143 -7.10 -8.70 -6.61
C ALA A 143 -7.76 -9.62 -5.57
N PHE A 144 -8.16 -9.09 -4.42
CA PHE A 144 -8.77 -9.87 -3.34
C PHE A 144 -10.29 -9.68 -3.18
N ARG A 145 -10.96 -8.98 -4.10
CA ARG A 145 -12.36 -8.56 -3.96
C ARG A 145 -13.32 -9.73 -3.85
N ASP A 146 -13.15 -10.75 -4.68
CA ASP A 146 -14.05 -11.91 -4.72
C ASP A 146 -14.00 -12.72 -3.40
N ASP A 147 -12.88 -12.63 -2.68
CA ASP A 147 -12.66 -13.26 -1.37
C ASP A 147 -12.94 -12.30 -0.19
N ASN A 148 -13.40 -11.07 -0.48
CA ASN A 148 -13.75 -10.04 0.51
C ASN A 148 -12.66 -9.79 1.56
N VAL A 149 -11.38 -9.77 1.16
CA VAL A 149 -10.28 -9.49 2.10
C VAL A 149 -10.22 -8.01 2.46
N PHE A 150 -10.38 -7.13 1.48
CA PHE A 150 -10.38 -5.69 1.66
C PHE A 150 -11.74 -5.10 1.30
N GLU A 151 -11.99 -3.90 1.81
CA GLU A 151 -13.25 -3.19 1.64
C GLU A 151 -12.98 -1.81 1.05
N LEU A 152 -13.90 -1.37 0.19
CA LEU A 152 -13.99 0.02 -0.22
C LEU A 152 -14.45 0.87 0.97
N ILE A 153 -13.85 2.04 1.13
CA ILE A 153 -14.21 3.02 2.13
C ILE A 153 -14.61 4.35 1.46
N PRO A 154 -15.41 5.20 2.13
CA PRO A 154 -15.55 6.60 1.73
C PRO A 154 -14.18 7.28 1.77
N MET A 155 -13.70 7.74 0.63
CA MET A 155 -12.39 8.37 0.51
C MET A 155 -12.40 9.74 1.21
N ASN A 156 -11.35 9.99 1.98
CA ASN A 156 -11.19 11.23 2.72
C ASN A 156 -10.05 12.06 2.15
N PHE A 157 -10.35 13.26 1.70
CA PHE A 157 -9.39 14.24 1.19
C PHE A 157 -9.25 15.45 2.14
N LYS A 158 -9.86 15.38 3.32
CA LYS A 158 -9.72 16.40 4.37
C LYS A 158 -8.36 16.31 5.05
N ASN A 159 -7.72 17.45 5.20
CA ASN A 159 -6.55 17.60 6.03
C ASN A 159 -6.94 17.35 7.49
N LYS A 160 -6.26 16.42 8.17
CA LYS A 160 -6.62 16.02 9.54
C LYS A 160 -6.47 17.13 10.58
N GLY A 161 -5.60 18.11 10.35
CA GLY A 161 -5.38 19.22 11.26
C GLY A 161 -6.47 20.28 11.18
N THR A 162 -7.02 20.52 9.98
CA THR A 162 -8.00 21.59 9.73
C THR A 162 -9.43 21.09 9.57
N GLY A 163 -9.63 19.82 9.21
CA GLY A 163 -10.94 19.23 8.95
C GLY A 163 -11.58 19.63 7.63
N ILE A 164 -10.93 20.48 6.83
CA ILE A 164 -11.35 20.88 5.48
C ILE A 164 -10.56 20.10 4.42
N ILE A 165 -11.10 20.04 3.19
CA ILE A 165 -10.41 19.43 2.05
C ILE A 165 -9.04 20.12 1.85
N ASP A 166 -7.97 19.32 1.70
CA ASP A 166 -6.61 19.85 1.52
C ASP A 166 -6.51 20.62 0.20
N ASP A 167 -5.93 21.82 0.23
CA ASP A 167 -5.84 22.74 -0.93
C ASP A 167 -5.17 22.08 -2.14
N PHE A 168 -4.20 21.19 -1.90
CA PHE A 168 -3.56 20.42 -2.97
C PHE A 168 -4.60 19.64 -3.79
N TRP A 169 -5.53 18.95 -3.13
CA TRP A 169 -6.55 18.15 -3.80
C TRP A 169 -7.55 19.04 -4.53
N ILE A 170 -7.96 20.16 -3.91
CA ILE A 170 -8.83 21.14 -4.56
C ILE A 170 -8.22 21.60 -5.89
N ASP A 171 -6.96 22.03 -5.87
CA ASP A 171 -6.28 22.52 -7.07
C ASP A 171 -6.01 21.40 -8.08
N PHE A 172 -5.67 20.20 -7.62
CA PHE A 172 -5.45 19.03 -8.45
C PHE A 172 -6.69 18.68 -9.29
N TYR A 173 -7.84 18.50 -8.65
CA TYR A 173 -9.08 18.14 -9.35
C TYR A 173 -9.64 19.30 -10.17
N ARG A 174 -9.52 20.55 -9.69
CA ARG A 174 -9.93 21.74 -10.46
C ARG A 174 -9.20 21.83 -11.80
N LYS A 175 -7.87 21.61 -11.83
CA LYS A 175 -7.07 21.58 -13.07
C LYS A 175 -7.50 20.50 -14.05
N LYS A 176 -8.20 19.47 -13.57
CA LYS A 176 -8.74 18.37 -14.38
C LYS A 176 -10.23 18.55 -14.71
N GLY A 177 -10.85 19.66 -14.31
CA GLY A 177 -12.28 19.91 -14.49
C GLY A 177 -13.16 18.93 -13.72
N LYS A 178 -12.69 18.46 -12.55
CA LYS A 178 -13.37 17.50 -11.69
C LYS A 178 -13.57 18.08 -10.30
N GLU A 179 -14.56 17.54 -9.60
CA GLU A 179 -14.72 17.76 -8.16
C GLU A 179 -13.82 16.80 -7.39
N VAL A 180 -13.46 17.18 -6.16
CA VAL A 180 -12.74 16.29 -5.25
C VAL A 180 -13.69 15.15 -4.87
N PRO A 181 -13.32 13.87 -5.04
CA PRO A 181 -14.19 12.72 -4.79
C PRO A 181 -14.25 12.39 -3.29
N GLN A 182 -14.59 13.41 -2.49
CA GLN A 182 -14.80 13.27 -1.06
C GLN A 182 -16.01 12.37 -0.81
N ASP A 183 -15.87 11.41 0.10
CA ASP A 183 -16.89 10.43 0.49
C ASP A 183 -17.27 9.41 -0.59
N GLU A 184 -16.71 9.51 -1.81
CA GLU A 184 -16.83 8.50 -2.86
C GLU A 184 -16.08 7.21 -2.48
N PRO A 185 -16.54 6.02 -2.93
CA PRO A 185 -15.91 4.76 -2.61
C PRO A 185 -14.51 4.65 -3.23
N GLY A 186 -13.55 4.15 -2.45
CA GLY A 186 -12.20 3.87 -2.89
C GLY A 186 -11.37 3.20 -1.81
N THR A 187 -10.05 3.18 -1.99
CA THR A 187 -9.10 2.60 -1.04
C THR A 187 -7.87 3.47 -0.88
N ASN A 188 -7.07 3.23 0.15
CA ASN A 188 -5.73 3.79 0.24
C ASN A 188 -4.78 2.81 0.95
N PRO A 189 -3.45 2.89 0.72
CA PRO A 189 -2.49 1.95 1.31
C PRO A 189 -2.56 1.88 2.84
N ASN A 190 -2.80 3.00 3.52
CA ASN A 190 -2.86 3.03 4.98
C ASN A 190 -4.09 2.30 5.53
N GLN A 191 -5.25 2.47 4.88
CA GLN A 191 -6.45 1.73 5.24
C GLN A 191 -6.25 0.22 5.05
N LEU A 192 -5.67 -0.21 3.92
CA LEU A 192 -5.37 -1.63 3.70
C LEU A 192 -4.42 -2.17 4.78
N ALA A 193 -3.37 -1.42 5.12
CA ALA A 193 -2.40 -1.79 6.16
C ALA A 193 -2.99 -1.90 7.58
N THR A 194 -4.17 -1.30 7.82
CA THR A 194 -4.91 -1.43 9.10
C THR A 194 -5.92 -2.56 9.13
N SER A 195 -6.04 -3.34 8.04
CA SER A 195 -6.90 -4.51 8.04
C SER A 195 -6.51 -5.47 9.16
N GLU A 196 -7.50 -5.85 9.97
CA GLU A 196 -7.41 -6.91 10.99
C GLU A 196 -7.00 -8.26 10.39
N LYS A 197 -7.05 -8.41 9.07
CA LYS A 197 -6.67 -9.63 8.34
C LYS A 197 -5.17 -9.71 8.06
N LEU A 198 -4.42 -8.64 8.34
CA LEU A 198 -2.98 -8.57 8.13
C LEU A 198 -2.19 -8.61 9.44
N VAL A 199 -0.96 -9.09 9.35
CA VAL A 199 0.08 -8.98 10.38
C VAL A 199 1.32 -8.34 9.76
N ARG A 200 1.89 -7.34 10.44
CA ARG A 200 3.16 -6.73 10.04
C ARG A 200 4.30 -7.72 10.30
N ILE A 201 5.07 -8.05 9.26
CA ILE A 201 6.20 -8.98 9.35
C ILE A 201 7.49 -8.24 9.70
N GLY A 202 7.83 -7.18 8.97
CA GLY A 202 9.10 -6.49 9.18
C GLY A 202 9.46 -5.48 8.11
N GLU A 203 10.56 -4.76 8.32
CA GLU A 203 11.17 -3.89 7.31
C GLU A 203 12.04 -4.75 6.38
N LEU A 204 11.84 -4.66 5.06
CA LEU A 204 12.62 -5.42 4.09
C LEU A 204 14.01 -4.78 3.95
N THR A 205 15.05 -5.60 4.05
CA THR A 205 16.44 -5.21 3.82
C THR A 205 17.08 -6.19 2.86
N LEU A 206 17.60 -5.69 1.73
CA LEU A 206 18.33 -6.46 0.72
C LEU A 206 19.84 -6.22 0.83
#